data_AF-A0A1M6GSA7-F1
#
_entry.id   AF-A0A1M6GSA7-F1
#
_cell.length_a   1.000
_cell.length_b   1.000
_cell.length_c   1.000
_cell.angle_alpha   90.00
_cell.angle_beta   90.00
_cell.angle_gamma   90.00
#
_symmetry.space_group_name_H-M   'P 1'
#
loop_
_entity.id
_entity.type
_entity.pdbx_description
1 polymer ?
#
loop_
_entity_poly.entity_id
_entity_poly.type
_entity_poly.pdbx_seq_one_letter_code
_entity_poly.pdbx_strand_id
1 'polypeptide(L)' 'MLNPTHISLYLAIFQFWNVNQFKNPIYVSRNELMKLSKISSYTTYHKCIKDLEATGLIEYFPSYNPSKGTMINVSVSEK' A
#
# COMPACT_ATOMS: atom_id res chain seq x y z
N MET A 1 -3.84 -13.57 -7.76
CA MET A 1 -5.26 -13.81 -7.39
C MET A 1 -5.49 -13.07 -6.10
N LEU A 2 -6.39 -12.08 -6.11
CA LEU A 2 -6.71 -11.29 -4.91
C LEU A 2 -7.31 -12.21 -3.85
N ASN A 3 -6.86 -12.03 -2.61
CA ASN A 3 -7.30 -12.78 -1.44
C ASN A 3 -7.49 -11.81 -0.26
N PRO A 4 -8.00 -12.25 0.90
CA PRO A 4 -8.25 -11.36 2.05
C PRO A 4 -7.03 -10.55 2.53
N THR A 5 -5.82 -11.06 2.30
CA THR A 5 -4.57 -10.36 2.62
C THR A 5 -4.38 -9.13 1.73
N HIS A 6 -4.75 -9.20 0.46
CA HIS A 6 -4.69 -8.05 -0.46
C HIS A 6 -5.67 -6.97 -0.03
N ILE A 7 -6.90 -7.37 0.33
CA ILE A 7 -7.93 -6.44 0.81
C ILE A 7 -7.46 -5.75 2.09
N SER A 8 -6.90 -6.51 3.03
CA SER A 8 -6.39 -5.96 4.30
C SER A 8 -5.22 -4.99 4.07
N LEU A 9 -4.34 -5.28 3.11
CA LEU A 9 -3.24 -4.39 2.73
C LEU A 9 -3.77 -3.11 2.05
N TYR A 10 -4.71 -3.24 1.13
CA TYR A 10 -5.34 -2.09 0.47
C TYR A 10 -6.07 -1.19 1.48
N LEU A 11 -6.81 -1.77 2.43
CA LEU A 11 -7.50 -0.99 3.48
C LEU A 11 -6.50 -0.22 4.36
N ALA A 12 -5.35 -0.81 4.69
CA ALA A 12 -4.30 -0.10 5.41
C ALA A 12 -3.76 1.09 4.58
N ILE A 13 -3.49 0.89 3.30
CA ILE A 13 -3.05 1.96 2.37
C ILE A 13 -4.13 3.06 2.28
N PHE A 14 -5.39 2.68 2.10
CA PHE A 14 -6.51 3.59 2.00
C PHE A 14 -6.71 4.40 3.29
N GLN A 15 -6.51 3.79 4.45
CA GLN A 15 -6.56 4.49 5.73
C GLN A 15 -5.48 5.57 5.82
N PHE A 16 -4.24 5.27 5.41
CA PHE A 16 -3.19 6.30 5.33
C PHE A 16 -3.56 7.42 4.36
N TRP A 17 -4.09 7.07 3.18
CA TRP A 17 -4.52 8.04 2.18
C TRP A 17 -5.64 8.97 2.69
N ASN A 18 -6.64 8.42 3.38
CA ASN A 18 -7.73 9.16 4.01
C ASN A 18 -7.22 10.13 5.09
N VAL A 19 -6.34 9.66 5.99
CA VAL A 19 -5.73 10.53 7.02
C VAL A 19 -4.88 11.65 6.41
N ASN A 20 -4.27 11.39 5.24
CA ASN A 20 -3.54 12.39 4.46
C ASN A 20 -4.45 13.23 3.54
N GLN A 21 -5.76 13.28 3.82
CA GLN A 21 -6.75 14.09 3.09
C GLN A 21 -6.78 13.79 1.59
N PHE A 22 -6.65 12.50 1.24
CA PHE A 22 -6.69 12.02 -0.14
C PHE A 22 -5.59 12.59 -1.05
N LYS A 23 -4.51 13.11 -0.46
CA LYS A 23 -3.35 13.61 -1.21
C LYS A 23 -2.51 12.45 -1.72
N ASN A 24 -2.18 12.52 -3.00
CA ASN A 24 -1.17 11.68 -3.62
C ASN A 24 0.12 12.50 -3.82
N PRO A 25 1.31 11.90 -3.59
CA PRO A 25 1.55 10.58 -2.99
C PRO A 25 1.40 10.60 -1.46
N ILE A 26 1.12 9.44 -0.86
CA ILE A 26 1.34 9.21 0.58
C ILE A 26 2.71 8.58 0.84
N TYR A 27 3.31 8.96 1.95
CA TYR A 27 4.52 8.33 2.49
C TYR A 27 4.13 7.34 3.58
N VAL A 28 4.59 6.10 3.43
CA VAL A 28 4.25 5.00 4.35
C VAL A 28 5.49 4.18 4.71
N SER A 29 5.49 3.64 5.92
CA SER A 29 6.44 2.62 6.34
C SER A 29 5.93 1.24 5.94
N ARG A 30 6.78 0.44 5.28
CA ARG A 30 6.49 -0.98 4.99
C ARG A 30 6.11 -1.73 6.26
N ASN A 31 6.82 -1.49 7.36
CA ASN A 31 6.59 -2.19 8.63
C ASN A 31 5.22 -1.82 9.22
N GLU A 32 4.78 -0.57 9.09
CA GLU A 32 3.44 -0.15 9.53
C GLU A 32 2.36 -0.78 8.67
N LEU A 33 2.52 -0.77 7.34
CA LEU A 33 1.58 -1.44 6.44
C LEU A 33 1.46 -2.92 6.76
N MET A 34 2.59 -3.62 6.91
CA MET A 34 2.61 -5.04 7.29
C MET A 34 1.89 -5.30 8.63
N LYS A 35 2.12 -4.45 9.65
CA LYS A 35 1.47 -4.58 10.95
C LYS A 35 -0.05 -4.38 10.85
N LEU A 36 -0.50 -3.32 10.18
CA LEU A 36 -1.92 -3.02 10.02
C LEU A 36 -2.65 -4.07 9.17
N SER A 37 -1.99 -4.59 8.14
CA SER A 37 -2.55 -5.62 7.25
C SER A 37 -2.38 -7.05 7.78
N LYS A 38 -1.83 -7.22 8.99
CA LYS A 38 -1.52 -8.53 9.60
C LYS A 38 -0.65 -9.43 8.72
N ILE A 39 0.28 -8.85 7.96
CA ILE A 39 1.26 -9.58 7.16
C ILE A 39 2.57 -9.69 7.96
N SER A 40 3.00 -10.91 8.24
CA SER A 40 4.28 -11.19 8.92
C SER A 40 5.44 -11.51 7.97
N SER A 41 5.14 -11.92 6.73
CA SER A 41 6.14 -12.34 5.74
C SER A 41 6.40 -11.24 4.71
N TYR A 42 7.68 -10.88 4.51
CA TYR A 42 8.09 -9.97 3.45
C TYR A 42 7.71 -10.49 2.07
N THR A 43 7.85 -11.79 1.81
CA THR A 43 7.45 -12.41 0.55
C THR A 43 5.96 -12.22 0.29
N THR A 44 5.13 -12.42 1.31
CA THR A 44 3.68 -12.20 1.21
C THR A 44 3.35 -10.73 0.96
N TYR A 45 4.02 -9.81 1.65
CA TYR A 45 3.87 -8.36 1.44
C TYR A 45 4.20 -7.97 0.00
N HIS A 46 5.38 -8.37 -0.50
CA HIS A 46 5.82 -8.04 -1.85
C HIS A 46 4.89 -8.62 -2.92
N LYS A 47 4.41 -9.85 -2.73
CA LYS A 47 3.40 -10.42 -3.62
C LYS A 47 2.11 -9.62 -3.60
N CYS A 48 1.56 -9.34 -2.41
CA CYS A 48 0.27 -8.66 -2.29
C CYS A 48 0.31 -7.23 -2.85
N ILE A 49 1.37 -6.47 -2.59
CA ILE A 49 1.47 -5.09 -3.07
C ILE A 49 1.68 -5.01 -4.58
N LYS A 50 2.40 -5.98 -5.17
CA LYS A 50 2.55 -6.09 -6.62
C LYS A 50 1.28 -6.57 -7.31
N ASP A 51 0.56 -7.52 -6.71
CA ASP A 51 -0.76 -7.92 -7.19
C ASP A 51 -1.74 -6.73 -7.12
N LEU A 52 -1.70 -5.89 -6.06
CA LEU A 52 -2.50 -4.66 -5.98
C LEU A 52 -2.10 -3.64 -7.05
N GLU A 53 -0.81 -3.38 -7.27
CA GLU A 53 -0.32 -2.50 -8.33
C GLU A 53 -0.80 -2.97 -9.72
N ALA A 54 -0.78 -4.28 -9.97
CA ALA A 54 -1.25 -4.86 -11.23
C ALA A 54 -2.76 -4.68 -11.48
N THR A 55 -3.56 -4.39 -10.44
CA THR A 55 -4.98 -4.04 -10.62
C THR A 55 -5.21 -2.58 -11.02
N GLY A 56 -4.19 -1.73 -10.94
CA GLY A 56 -4.32 -0.28 -11.16
C GLY A 56 -4.92 0.50 -9.98
N LEU A 57 -5.20 -0.17 -8.85
CA LEU A 57 -5.70 0.48 -7.62
C LEU A 57 -4.66 1.39 -6.96
N ILE A 58 -3.37 1.06 -7.11
CA ILE A 58 -2.26 1.81 -6.54
C ILE A 58 -1.08 1.86 -7.51
N GLU A 59 -0.23 2.88 -7.37
CA GLU A 59 1.13 2.90 -7.93
C GLU A 59 2.13 2.84 -6.78
N TYR A 60 3.07 1.88 -6.83
CA TYR A 60 3.95 1.57 -5.70
C TYR A 60 5.41 1.96 -6.00
N PHE A 61 5.92 2.96 -5.27
CA PHE A 61 7.29 3.46 -5.41
C PHE A 61 8.12 3.08 -4.16
N PRO A 62 8.74 1.87 -4.13
CA PRO A 62 9.51 1.40 -2.98
C PRO A 62 10.72 2.30 -2.72
N SER A 63 11.02 2.53 -1.45
CA SER A 63 12.25 3.17 -1.02
C SER A 63 12.97 2.30 0.01
N TYR A 64 14.26 2.10 -0.22
CA TYR A 64 15.15 1.46 0.76
C TYR A 64 15.76 2.47 1.74
N ASN A 65 15.50 3.77 1.54
CA ASN A 65 16.01 4.82 2.39
C ASN A 65 15.02 5.10 3.55
N PRO A 66 15.39 4.83 4.82
CA PRO A 66 14.53 5.06 5.98
C PRO A 66 14.04 6.50 6.12
N SER A 67 14.82 7.49 5.64
CA SER A 67 14.45 8.91 5.75
C SER A 67 13.48 9.39 4.66
N LYS A 68 13.33 8.63 3.57
CA LYS A 68 12.46 9.02 2.45
C LYS A 68 11.10 8.32 2.46
N GLY A 69 10.96 7.19 3.17
CA GLY A 69 9.72 6.40 3.21
C GLY A 69 9.36 5.80 1.85
N THR A 70 8.46 4.83 1.83
CA THR A 70 7.90 4.30 0.57
C THR A 70 6.75 5.20 0.13
N MET A 71 6.67 5.52 -1.16
CA MET A 71 5.60 6.36 -1.69
C MET A 71 4.54 5.50 -2.38
N ILE A 72 3.28 5.83 -2.19
CA ILE A 72 2.14 5.16 -2.84
C ILE A 72 1.18 6.23 -3.37
N ASN A 73 0.76 6.10 -4.63
CA ASN A 73 -0.41 6.81 -5.16
C ASN A 73 -1.61 5.87 -5.07
N VAL A 74 -2.75 6.38 -4.60
CA VAL A 74 -4.03 5.67 -4.64
C VAL A 74 -4.85 6.21 -5.81
N SER A 75 -5.26 5.31 -6.71
CA SER A 75 -6.09 5.65 -7.86
C SER A 75 -7.54 5.82 -7.43
N VAL A 76 -8.13 6.97 -7.77
CA VAL A 76 -9.58 7.16 -7.72
C VAL A 76 -10.06 7.10 -9.16
N SER A 77 -10.76 6.03 -9.52
CA SER A 77 -11.51 6.06 -10.76
C SER A 77 -12.71 6.98 -10.55
N GLU A 78 -12.60 8.23 -11.00
CA GLU A 78 -13.79 9.04 -11.26
C GLU A 78 -14.62 8.28 -12.31
N LYS A 79 -15.87 8.03 -11.96
CA LYS A 79 -16.88 7.50 -12.86
C LYS A 79 -17.85 8.62 -13.18
#